data_AF-A0A2M6ZHP7-F1
#
_entry.id   AF-A0A2M6ZHP7-F1
#
_cell.length_a   1.000
_cell.length_b   1.000
_cell.length_c   1.000
_cell.angle_alpha   90.00
_cell.angle_beta   90.00
_cell.angle_gamma   90.00
#
_symmetry.space_group_name_H-M   'P 1'
#
loop_
_entity.id
_entity.type
_entity.pdbx_description
1 polymer ?
#
loop_
_entity_poly.entity_id
_entity_poly.type
_entity_poly.pdbx_seq_one_letter_code
_entity_poly.pdbx_strand_id
1 'polypeptide(L)'
;MLPANAANAMAIADFNKDGILDIFVCSYHGGRTRDLHSYIYWGSPGGIYSQENRARLFTHSASACIAADFNEDGWIDLAVANHKTHGLHPGNSTVWWNGPKGFSEERVTLLPTDGPHGMITVEPGNIMDRGWEEHYISSPFKLLKGCYPQGIKWEANTPPKTWVKAQLRCAPTKESLAQSKWFGKNGPGTWFENGDRIEKLCKGEWVQYRLALGAYNGGNSPRVTKVSVYYGV
;
A
#
# COMPACT_ATOMS: atom_id res chain seq x y z
N MET A 1 2.91 -30.49 -1.15
CA MET A 1 3.85 -29.43 -1.57
C MET A 1 3.21 -28.62 -2.68
N LEU A 2 3.47 -27.32 -2.77
CA LEU A 2 3.00 -26.46 -3.87
C LEU A 2 4.09 -26.37 -4.94
N PRO A 3 3.92 -26.98 -6.13
CA PRO A 3 5.02 -27.13 -7.10
C PRO A 3 5.31 -25.87 -7.92
N ALA A 4 6.48 -25.26 -7.71
CA ALA A 4 7.04 -24.23 -8.58
C ALA A 4 8.46 -24.59 -9.03
N ASN A 5 8.89 -24.06 -10.18
CA ASN A 5 10.17 -24.42 -10.79
C ASN A 5 11.24 -23.39 -10.43
N ALA A 6 12.15 -23.77 -9.52
CA ALA A 6 13.18 -22.86 -8.99
C ALA A 6 12.56 -21.53 -8.54
N ALA A 7 11.72 -21.58 -7.50
CA ALA A 7 11.02 -20.40 -7.03
C ALA A 7 11.99 -19.34 -6.50
N ASN A 8 12.02 -18.18 -7.18
CA ASN A 8 12.90 -17.06 -6.80
C ASN A 8 12.16 -15.95 -6.04
N ALA A 9 10.85 -15.82 -6.25
CA ALA A 9 10.02 -14.78 -5.65
C ALA A 9 8.56 -15.21 -5.56
N MET A 10 7.83 -14.57 -4.65
CA MET A 10 6.40 -14.78 -4.44
C MET A 10 5.74 -13.44 -4.11
N ALA A 11 4.44 -13.34 -4.41
CA ALA A 11 3.58 -12.25 -3.95
C ALA A 11 2.33 -12.84 -3.28
N ILE A 12 1.84 -12.17 -2.24
CA ILE A 12 0.68 -12.61 -1.46
C ILE A 12 -0.37 -11.52 -1.52
N ALA A 13 -1.55 -11.85 -2.03
CA ALA A 13 -2.68 -10.94 -2.10
C ALA A 13 -3.98 -11.74 -2.25
N ASP A 14 -5.12 -11.13 -1.94
CA ASP A 14 -6.43 -11.65 -2.29
C ASP A 14 -6.72 -11.29 -3.75
N PHE A 15 -6.34 -12.17 -4.69
CA PHE A 15 -6.45 -11.91 -6.13
C PHE A 15 -7.86 -12.17 -6.65
N ASN A 16 -8.67 -12.95 -5.95
CA ASN A 16 -10.03 -13.33 -6.36
C ASN A 16 -11.15 -12.62 -5.56
N LYS A 17 -10.81 -11.83 -4.55
CA LYS A 17 -11.70 -11.07 -3.64
C LYS A 17 -12.60 -11.93 -2.77
N ASP A 18 -12.15 -13.11 -2.38
CA ASP A 18 -12.90 -13.99 -1.47
C ASP A 18 -12.60 -13.72 0.02
N GLY A 19 -11.69 -12.79 0.31
CA GLY A 19 -11.26 -12.44 1.67
C GLY A 19 -10.18 -13.36 2.24
N ILE A 20 -9.67 -14.29 1.44
CA ILE A 20 -8.58 -15.22 1.77
C ILE A 20 -7.36 -14.83 0.94
N LEU A 21 -6.17 -14.91 1.53
CA LEU A 21 -4.94 -14.60 0.81
C LEU A 21 -4.58 -15.76 -0.14
N ASP A 22 -4.22 -15.39 -1.36
CA ASP A 22 -3.67 -16.27 -2.38
C ASP A 22 -2.15 -16.11 -2.48
N ILE A 23 -1.49 -17.06 -3.16
CA ILE A 23 -0.03 -17.04 -3.34
C ILE A 23 0.30 -17.09 -4.84
N PHE A 24 0.91 -16.03 -5.37
CA PHE A 24 1.59 -16.11 -6.65
C PHE A 24 3.05 -16.53 -6.43
N VAL A 25 3.52 -17.52 -7.20
CA VAL A 25 4.90 -18.03 -7.15
C VAL A 25 5.53 -17.96 -8.53
N CYS A 26 6.65 -17.25 -8.61
CA CYS A 26 7.48 -17.18 -9.81
C CYS A 26 8.15 -18.52 -10.11
N SER A 27 8.19 -18.89 -11.39
CA SER A 27 8.98 -20.01 -11.89
C SER A 27 10.19 -19.51 -12.70
N TYR A 28 11.39 -19.65 -12.15
CA TYR A 28 12.61 -19.12 -12.77
C TYR A 28 13.27 -20.07 -13.77
N HIS A 29 13.35 -21.38 -13.51
CA HIS A 29 13.90 -22.34 -14.48
C HIS A 29 13.39 -23.77 -14.28
N GLY A 30 13.10 -24.46 -15.38
CA GLY A 30 12.76 -25.89 -15.44
C GLY A 30 13.92 -26.77 -15.91
N GLY A 31 15.16 -26.44 -15.53
CA GLY A 31 16.37 -27.08 -16.08
C GLY A 31 16.78 -26.43 -17.40
N ARG A 32 16.53 -27.10 -18.53
CA ARG A 32 16.82 -26.55 -19.88
C ARG A 32 15.76 -25.56 -20.36
N THR A 33 14.55 -25.58 -19.78
CA THR A 33 13.44 -24.70 -20.15
C THR A 33 13.43 -23.42 -19.32
N ARG A 34 13.32 -22.28 -20.00
CA ARG A 34 13.25 -20.93 -19.39
C ARG A 34 11.94 -20.20 -19.66
N ASP A 35 11.13 -20.67 -20.62
CA ASP A 35 9.77 -20.20 -20.85
C ASP A 35 8.80 -21.20 -20.23
N LEU A 36 8.21 -20.85 -19.10
CA LEU A 36 7.39 -21.75 -18.29
C LEU A 36 6.34 -21.01 -17.47
N HIS A 37 5.34 -21.75 -17.00
CA HIS A 37 4.29 -21.16 -16.18
C HIS A 37 4.77 -20.85 -14.76
N SER A 38 4.43 -19.65 -14.30
CA SER A 38 4.29 -19.30 -12.89
C SER A 38 2.86 -19.63 -12.43
N TYR A 39 2.64 -19.72 -11.12
CA TYR A 39 1.37 -20.24 -10.58
C TYR A 39 0.77 -19.28 -9.56
N ILE A 40 -0.56 -19.16 -9.58
CA ILE A 40 -1.33 -18.59 -8.46
C ILE A 40 -2.00 -19.77 -7.76
N TYR A 41 -1.70 -19.98 -6.48
CA TYR A 41 -2.40 -20.92 -5.63
C TYR A 41 -3.50 -20.21 -4.89
N TRP A 42 -4.73 -20.63 -5.14
CA TRP A 42 -5.90 -20.04 -4.52
C TRP A 42 -6.01 -20.53 -3.08
N GLY A 43 -6.15 -19.59 -2.15
CA GLY A 43 -6.34 -19.87 -0.74
C GLY A 43 -7.69 -20.53 -0.47
N SER A 44 -7.72 -21.39 0.54
CA SER A 44 -8.95 -21.96 1.08
C SER A 44 -9.06 -21.66 2.58
N PRO A 45 -10.28 -21.70 3.17
CA PRO A 45 -10.47 -21.44 4.59
C PRO A 45 -9.51 -22.23 5.48
N GLY A 46 -8.95 -21.57 6.49
CA GLY A 46 -7.93 -22.16 7.36
C GLY A 46 -6.50 -22.11 6.79
N GLY A 47 -6.26 -21.35 5.72
CA GLY A 47 -4.92 -21.19 5.12
C GLY A 47 -4.46 -22.44 4.37
N ILE A 48 -5.40 -23.17 3.77
CA ILE A 48 -5.14 -24.40 3.04
C ILE A 48 -4.86 -24.05 1.57
N TYR A 49 -3.83 -24.69 1.01
CA TYR A 49 -3.47 -24.55 -0.40
C TYR A 49 -3.28 -25.94 -1.01
N SER A 50 -3.63 -26.09 -2.28
CA SER A 50 -3.44 -27.36 -2.98
C SER A 50 -2.87 -27.15 -4.38
N GLN A 51 -2.21 -28.19 -4.90
CA GLN A 51 -1.75 -28.18 -6.27
C GLN A 51 -2.92 -28.06 -7.24
N GLU A 52 -4.04 -28.73 -6.98
CA GLU A 52 -5.19 -28.73 -7.90
C GLU A 52 -5.94 -27.38 -7.93
N ASN A 53 -5.88 -26.60 -6.86
CA ASN A 53 -6.50 -25.28 -6.79
C ASN A 53 -5.53 -24.16 -7.19
N ARG A 54 -5.15 -24.12 -8.48
CA ARG A 54 -4.21 -23.13 -8.99
C ARG A 54 -4.55 -22.63 -10.39
N ALA A 55 -4.20 -21.38 -10.67
CA ALA A 55 -4.10 -20.84 -12.03
C ALA A 55 -2.65 -20.89 -12.54
N ARG A 56 -2.50 -20.80 -13.87
CA ARG A 56 -1.21 -20.79 -14.57
C ARG A 56 -1.08 -19.50 -15.36
N LEU A 57 0.04 -18.80 -15.19
CA LEU A 57 0.40 -17.63 -15.97
C LEU A 57 1.67 -17.96 -16.74
N PHE A 58 1.65 -17.89 -18.07
CA PHE A 58 2.86 -18.16 -18.87
C PHE A 58 3.89 -17.05 -18.68
N THR A 59 5.09 -17.39 -18.23
CA THR A 59 6.14 -16.43 -17.88
C THR A 59 7.49 -16.82 -18.49
N HIS A 60 8.44 -15.88 -18.44
CA HIS A 60 9.72 -16.01 -19.10
C HIS A 60 10.84 -15.91 -18.08
N SER A 61 11.18 -17.04 -17.45
CA SER A 61 12.20 -17.14 -16.39
C SER A 61 11.92 -16.10 -15.29
N ALA A 62 10.71 -16.14 -14.72
CA ALA A 62 10.22 -15.13 -13.78
C ALA A 62 11.16 -15.03 -12.57
N SER A 63 11.77 -13.86 -12.39
CA SER A 63 12.82 -13.62 -11.39
C SER A 63 12.35 -12.79 -10.20
N ALA A 64 11.32 -11.97 -10.37
CA ALA A 64 10.64 -11.28 -9.27
C ALA A 64 9.18 -10.95 -9.63
N CYS A 65 8.41 -10.60 -8.61
CA CYS A 65 7.05 -10.12 -8.76
C CYS A 65 6.65 -9.15 -7.65
N ILE A 66 5.63 -8.33 -7.92
CA ILE A 66 4.95 -7.48 -6.95
C ILE A 66 3.46 -7.41 -7.30
N ALA A 67 2.61 -7.41 -6.28
CA ALA A 67 1.16 -7.37 -6.43
C ALA A 67 0.59 -6.05 -5.89
N ALA A 68 -0.22 -5.38 -6.70
CA ALA A 68 -0.95 -4.18 -6.28
C ALA A 68 -2.09 -3.92 -7.28
N ASP A 69 -3.10 -3.17 -6.89
CA ASP A 69 -4.05 -2.58 -7.84
C ASP A 69 -3.38 -1.39 -8.53
N PHE A 70 -2.81 -1.62 -9.70
CA PHE A 70 -2.03 -0.62 -10.43
C PHE A 70 -2.92 0.29 -11.28
N ASN A 71 -4.10 -0.18 -11.70
CA ASN A 71 -5.03 0.57 -12.55
C ASN A 71 -6.26 1.12 -11.81
N GLU A 72 -6.36 0.86 -10.49
CA GLU A 72 -7.42 1.32 -9.60
C GLU A 72 -8.82 0.73 -9.91
N ASP A 73 -8.89 -0.41 -10.60
CA ASP A 73 -10.16 -1.06 -10.95
C ASP A 73 -10.75 -1.89 -9.79
N GLY A 74 -10.04 -1.91 -8.66
CA GLY A 74 -10.41 -2.62 -7.47
C GLY A 74 -9.76 -3.99 -7.37
N TRP A 75 -9.21 -4.55 -8.44
CA TRP A 75 -8.59 -5.88 -8.47
C TRP A 75 -7.08 -5.79 -8.29
N ILE A 76 -6.49 -6.79 -7.64
CA ILE A 76 -5.04 -6.82 -7.48
C ILE A 76 -4.41 -7.34 -8.77
N ASP A 77 -3.59 -6.49 -9.39
CA ASP A 77 -2.79 -6.79 -10.56
C ASP A 77 -1.43 -7.39 -10.15
N LEU A 78 -0.66 -7.83 -11.16
CA LEU A 78 0.63 -8.48 -10.92
C LEU A 78 1.68 -8.01 -11.93
N ALA A 79 2.76 -7.40 -11.42
CA ALA A 79 3.95 -7.13 -12.23
C ALA A 79 4.95 -8.27 -12.03
N VAL A 80 5.46 -8.83 -13.12
CA VAL A 80 6.41 -9.94 -13.15
C VAL A 80 7.62 -9.54 -13.96
N ALA A 81 8.79 -9.65 -13.35
CA ALA A 81 10.05 -9.45 -14.02
C ALA A 81 10.53 -10.75 -14.66
N ASN A 82 10.76 -10.71 -15.97
CA ASN A 82 11.16 -11.86 -16.75
C ASN A 82 12.65 -11.76 -17.08
N HIS A 83 13.46 -12.67 -16.54
CA HIS A 83 14.91 -12.61 -16.71
C HIS A 83 15.39 -13.09 -18.09
N LYS A 84 14.65 -14.00 -18.73
CA LYS A 84 14.97 -14.50 -20.07
C LYS A 84 13.72 -14.81 -20.86
N THR A 85 13.54 -14.14 -22.00
CA THR A 85 12.46 -14.39 -22.96
C THR A 85 13.02 -15.15 -24.15
N HIS A 86 12.49 -16.35 -24.43
CA HIS A 86 12.97 -17.23 -25.50
C HIS A 86 14.48 -17.49 -25.45
N GLY A 87 15.00 -17.62 -24.22
CA GLY A 87 16.42 -17.88 -23.94
C GLY A 87 17.35 -16.66 -23.95
N LEU A 88 16.86 -15.47 -24.34
CA LEU A 88 17.64 -14.24 -24.43
C LEU A 88 17.38 -13.32 -23.23
N HIS A 89 18.37 -12.53 -22.82
CA HIS A 89 18.22 -11.54 -21.75
C HIS A 89 17.39 -10.32 -22.19
N PRO A 90 17.58 -9.75 -23.40
CA PRO A 90 16.67 -8.76 -23.93
C PRO A 90 15.28 -9.37 -24.13
N GLY A 91 14.27 -8.72 -23.57
CA GLY A 91 12.90 -9.21 -23.58
C GLY A 91 11.93 -8.22 -22.95
N ASN A 92 10.89 -8.75 -22.33
CA ASN A 92 9.89 -7.92 -21.65
C ASN A 92 9.55 -8.50 -20.29
N SER A 93 9.57 -7.65 -19.27
CA SER A 93 8.78 -7.86 -18.06
C SER A 93 7.29 -7.65 -18.38
N THR A 94 6.41 -8.22 -17.57
CA THR A 94 4.97 -8.20 -17.83
C THR A 94 4.21 -7.59 -16.68
N VAL A 95 3.17 -6.80 -16.99
CA VAL A 95 2.13 -6.42 -16.03
C VAL A 95 0.85 -7.11 -16.45
N TRP A 96 0.37 -8.02 -15.60
CA TRP A 96 -0.88 -8.73 -15.78
C TRP A 96 -2.00 -7.96 -15.10
N TRP A 97 -2.96 -7.49 -15.88
CA TRP A 97 -4.11 -6.75 -15.38
C TRP A 97 -5.23 -7.73 -15.00
N ASN A 98 -5.57 -7.77 -13.72
CA ASN A 98 -6.62 -8.63 -13.18
C ASN A 98 -8.01 -8.00 -13.41
N GLY A 99 -9.07 -8.71 -13.05
CA GLY A 99 -10.43 -8.17 -13.16
C GLY A 99 -11.50 -9.19 -12.79
N PRO A 100 -12.78 -8.87 -13.04
CA PRO A 100 -13.90 -9.75 -12.69
C PRO A 100 -13.87 -11.14 -13.32
N LYS A 101 -13.10 -11.32 -14.40
CA LYS A 101 -12.90 -12.61 -15.09
C LYS A 101 -11.56 -13.28 -14.73
N GLY A 102 -10.81 -12.71 -13.79
CA GLY A 102 -9.45 -13.12 -13.45
C GLY A 102 -8.38 -12.61 -14.43
N PHE A 103 -7.16 -13.09 -14.25
CA PHE A 103 -6.03 -12.83 -15.12
C PHE A 103 -6.22 -13.45 -16.52
N SER A 104 -5.72 -12.76 -17.54
CA SER A 104 -5.75 -13.22 -18.94
C SER A 104 -4.48 -12.81 -19.69
N GLU A 105 -4.00 -13.67 -20.59
CA GLU A 105 -2.88 -13.37 -21.49
C GLU A 105 -3.20 -12.23 -22.47
N GLU A 106 -4.49 -11.97 -22.72
CA GLU A 106 -4.95 -10.85 -23.55
C GLU A 106 -4.87 -9.49 -22.83
N ARG A 107 -4.67 -9.52 -21.50
CA ARG A 107 -4.62 -8.32 -20.64
C ARG A 107 -3.24 -8.20 -19.99
N VAL A 108 -2.21 -8.15 -20.82
CA VAL A 108 -0.83 -8.02 -20.38
C VAL A 108 -0.16 -6.82 -21.06
N THR A 109 0.42 -5.93 -20.25
CA THR A 109 1.35 -4.92 -20.76
C THR A 109 2.76 -5.48 -20.77
N LEU A 110 3.46 -5.34 -21.90
CA LEU A 110 4.87 -5.66 -22.04
C LEU A 110 5.72 -4.44 -21.71
N LEU A 111 6.67 -4.61 -20.80
CA LEU A 111 7.64 -3.58 -20.42
C LEU A 111 9.02 -4.03 -20.90
N PRO A 112 9.65 -3.34 -21.87
CA PRO A 112 10.97 -3.71 -22.35
C PRO A 112 11.99 -3.74 -21.22
N THR A 113 12.69 -4.87 -21.08
CA THR A 113 13.73 -5.08 -20.07
C THR A 113 14.87 -5.91 -20.64
N ASP A 114 16.04 -5.84 -20.01
CA ASP A 114 17.21 -6.64 -20.38
C ASP A 114 17.72 -7.40 -19.15
N GLY A 115 17.34 -8.67 -19.05
CA GLY A 115 17.81 -9.57 -18.01
C GLY A 115 17.59 -9.14 -16.57
N PRO A 116 16.40 -8.62 -16.17
CA PRO A 116 16.18 -8.18 -14.80
C PRO A 116 16.41 -9.32 -13.80
N HIS A 117 17.31 -9.10 -12.84
CA HIS A 117 17.73 -10.08 -11.84
C HIS A 117 18.02 -9.41 -10.49
N GLY A 118 17.91 -10.17 -9.40
CA GLY A 118 18.31 -9.71 -8.07
C GLY A 118 17.44 -8.58 -7.49
N MET A 119 16.18 -8.48 -7.92
CA MET A 119 15.27 -7.47 -7.40
C MET A 119 14.87 -7.81 -5.96
N ILE A 120 15.02 -6.83 -5.07
CA ILE A 120 14.44 -6.85 -3.73
C ILE A 120 13.14 -6.07 -3.82
N THR A 121 12.00 -6.75 -3.76
CA THR A 121 10.70 -6.10 -3.78
C THR A 121 10.28 -5.73 -2.37
N VAL A 122 9.77 -4.51 -2.22
CA VAL A 122 9.08 -4.06 -1.01
C VAL A 122 7.62 -3.92 -1.43
N GLU A 123 6.77 -4.79 -0.89
CA GLU A 123 5.32 -4.70 -1.14
C GLU A 123 4.78 -3.31 -0.74
N PRO A 124 3.75 -2.79 -1.43
CA PRO A 124 3.14 -1.53 -1.07
C PRO A 124 2.65 -1.53 0.39
N GLY A 125 3.03 -0.52 1.15
CA GLY A 125 2.68 -0.39 2.57
C GLY A 125 3.77 0.31 3.37
N ASN A 126 3.46 0.62 4.62
CA ASN A 126 4.39 1.29 5.52
C ASN A 126 5.66 0.46 5.72
N ILE A 127 6.84 1.06 5.58
CA ILE A 127 8.11 0.33 5.66
C ILE A 127 8.39 -0.27 7.05
N MET A 128 7.89 0.38 8.11
CA MET A 128 8.17 0.05 9.49
C MET A 128 7.25 -1.05 10.03
N ASP A 129 5.95 -0.97 9.74
CA ASP A 129 4.95 -1.85 10.34
C ASP A 129 4.06 -2.59 9.32
N ARG A 130 4.27 -2.34 8.01
CA ARG A 130 3.48 -2.91 6.91
C ARG A 130 1.98 -2.55 6.97
N GLY A 131 1.62 -1.55 7.77
CA GLY A 131 0.29 -0.98 7.80
C GLY A 131 0.00 -0.13 6.56
N TRP A 132 -1.25 0.28 6.42
CA TRP A 132 -1.71 1.07 5.29
C TRP A 132 -1.43 2.56 5.40
N GLU A 133 -0.95 3.02 6.55
CA GLU A 133 -0.82 4.44 6.86
C GLU A 133 0.65 4.83 7.08
N GLU A 134 1.07 5.88 6.40
CA GLU A 134 2.28 6.63 6.75
C GLU A 134 1.92 7.82 7.63
N HIS A 135 2.80 8.17 8.57
CA HIS A 135 2.54 9.26 9.51
C HIS A 135 3.46 10.45 9.28
N TYR A 136 2.85 11.63 9.07
CA TYR A 136 3.54 12.91 9.10
C TYR A 136 3.24 13.62 10.43
N ILE A 137 4.27 14.15 11.09
CA ILE A 137 4.13 14.97 12.30
C ILE A 137 4.65 16.37 12.00
N SER A 138 3.78 17.37 12.16
CA SER A 138 4.14 18.79 11.99
C SER A 138 5.16 19.27 13.04
N SER A 139 5.84 20.38 12.79
CA SER A 139 6.55 21.08 13.86
C SER A 139 5.53 21.64 14.89
N PRO A 140 5.86 21.64 16.19
CA PRO A 140 5.07 22.38 17.18
C PRO A 140 4.96 23.86 16.82
N PHE A 141 3.77 24.43 16.96
CA PHE A 141 3.54 25.86 16.78
C PHE A 141 2.72 26.41 17.96
N LYS A 142 2.89 27.71 18.21
CA LYS A 142 2.25 28.39 19.34
C LYS A 142 1.11 29.28 18.82
N LEU A 143 -0.07 29.13 19.42
CA LEU A 143 -1.21 30.00 19.23
C LEU A 143 -1.08 31.30 20.02
N LEU A 144 -1.93 32.28 19.70
CA LEU A 144 -2.07 33.49 20.48
C LEU A 144 -2.55 33.18 21.91
N LYS A 145 -2.17 34.04 22.85
CA LYS A 145 -2.49 33.85 24.26
C LYS A 145 -4.01 33.75 24.45
N GLY A 146 -4.45 32.72 25.18
CA GLY A 146 -5.87 32.46 25.43
C GLY A 146 -6.63 31.82 24.25
N CYS A 147 -6.00 31.58 23.11
CA CYS A 147 -6.62 30.88 21.99
C CYS A 147 -6.43 29.37 22.10
N TYR A 148 -7.41 28.62 21.60
CA TYR A 148 -7.36 27.17 21.43
C TYR A 148 -7.84 26.77 20.03
N PRO A 149 -7.39 25.61 19.50
CA PRO A 149 -7.81 25.14 18.19
C PRO A 149 -9.29 24.78 18.19
N GLN A 150 -9.98 25.22 17.13
CA GLN A 150 -11.42 25.11 16.89
C GLN A 150 -11.75 24.15 15.74
N GLY A 151 -10.75 23.81 14.92
CA GLY A 151 -10.93 22.90 13.78
C GLY A 151 -9.64 22.65 13.03
N ILE A 152 -9.65 21.63 12.18
CA ILE A 152 -8.54 21.29 11.28
C ILE A 152 -9.08 20.98 9.88
N LYS A 153 -8.40 21.50 8.87
CA LYS A 153 -8.70 21.28 7.45
C LYS A 153 -7.42 21.09 6.67
N TRP A 154 -7.48 20.36 5.56
CA TRP A 154 -6.38 20.25 4.62
C TRP A 154 -6.84 20.34 3.17
N GLU A 155 -5.91 20.74 2.31
CA GLU A 155 -6.01 20.67 0.86
C GLU A 155 -5.16 19.48 0.41
N ALA A 156 -5.79 18.49 -0.23
CA ALA A 156 -5.11 17.28 -0.66
C ALA A 156 -5.68 16.73 -1.97
N ASN A 157 -4.82 16.13 -2.78
CA ASN A 157 -5.23 15.16 -3.78
C ASN A 157 -5.33 13.80 -3.09
N THR A 158 -6.52 13.22 -3.10
CA THR A 158 -6.80 11.89 -2.53
C THR A 158 -7.32 10.98 -3.65
N PRO A 159 -6.44 10.32 -4.41
CA PRO A 159 -6.83 9.32 -5.39
C PRO A 159 -7.67 8.20 -4.76
N PRO A 160 -8.40 7.41 -5.57
CA PRO A 160 -9.08 6.20 -5.13
C PRO A 160 -8.23 5.33 -4.18
N LYS A 161 -8.90 4.75 -3.17
CA LYS A 161 -8.30 3.92 -2.12
C LYS A 161 -7.24 4.60 -1.25
N THR A 162 -7.12 5.93 -1.34
CA THR A 162 -6.29 6.72 -0.43
C THR A 162 -7.15 7.52 0.53
N TRP A 163 -6.61 7.84 1.71
CA TRP A 163 -7.29 8.69 2.67
C TRP A 163 -6.29 9.56 3.42
N VAL A 164 -6.78 10.66 3.96
CA VAL A 164 -6.05 11.48 4.91
C VAL A 164 -6.91 11.61 6.15
N LYS A 165 -6.31 11.41 7.31
CA LYS A 165 -6.93 11.70 8.61
C LYS A 165 -5.96 12.49 9.46
N ALA A 166 -6.47 13.26 10.41
CA ALA A 166 -5.62 14.07 11.27
C ALA A 166 -5.86 13.80 12.75
N GLN A 167 -4.83 14.02 13.54
CA GLN A 167 -4.92 14.13 14.99
C GLN A 167 -4.21 15.39 15.44
N LEU A 168 -4.66 15.93 16.58
CA LEU A 168 -4.02 17.05 17.23
C LEU A 168 -3.57 16.63 18.62
N ARG A 169 -2.56 17.32 19.14
CA ARG A 169 -2.23 17.36 20.55
C ARG A 169 -1.90 18.78 20.93
N CYS A 170 -2.14 19.09 22.21
CA CYS A 170 -1.91 20.42 22.72
C CYS A 170 -1.41 20.41 24.15
N ALA A 171 -0.68 21.45 24.53
CA ALA A 171 -0.19 21.61 25.88
C ALA A 171 0.08 23.07 26.25
N PRO A 172 0.19 23.40 27.55
CA PRO A 172 0.55 24.75 27.99
C PRO A 172 1.98 25.16 27.61
N THR A 173 2.90 24.19 27.47
CA THR A 173 4.31 24.43 27.11
C THR A 173 4.76 23.52 25.97
N LYS A 174 5.85 23.88 25.29
CA LYS A 174 6.42 23.06 24.20
C LYS A 174 6.94 21.72 24.72
N GLU A 175 7.46 21.71 25.94
CA GLU A 175 8.04 20.53 26.59
C GLU A 175 6.94 19.51 26.94
N SER A 176 5.83 19.98 27.50
CA SER A 176 4.68 19.14 27.85
C SER A 176 3.90 18.65 26.62
N LEU A 177 4.06 19.31 25.46
CA LEU A 177 3.42 18.90 24.20
C LEU A 177 3.91 17.53 23.73
N ALA A 178 5.20 17.23 23.89
CA ALA A 178 5.81 15.99 23.44
C ALA A 178 5.19 14.74 24.10
N GLN A 179 4.68 14.91 25.33
CA GLN A 179 4.06 13.85 26.14
C GLN A 179 2.52 13.88 26.07
N SER A 180 1.95 14.90 25.44
CA SER A 180 0.50 15.06 25.36
C SER A 180 -0.13 14.04 24.41
N LYS A 181 -1.31 13.53 24.81
CA LYS A 181 -2.06 12.55 24.02
C LYS A 181 -2.56 13.17 22.72
N TRP A 182 -2.50 12.37 21.66
CA TRP A 182 -3.18 12.67 20.40
C TRP A 182 -4.69 12.47 20.55
N PHE A 183 -5.48 13.38 20.00
CA PHE A 183 -6.93 13.30 19.99
C PHE A 183 -7.50 13.64 18.61
N GLY A 184 -8.69 13.11 18.35
CA GLY A 184 -9.53 13.37 17.19
C GLY A 184 -10.89 13.88 17.60
N LYS A 185 -11.87 13.74 16.69
CA LYS A 185 -13.24 14.22 16.89
C LYS A 185 -13.90 13.66 18.15
N ASN A 186 -13.64 12.39 18.46
CA ASN A 186 -14.31 11.63 19.50
C ASN A 186 -13.41 11.37 20.73
N GLY A 187 -12.36 12.18 20.93
CA GLY A 187 -11.47 12.05 22.08
C GLY A 187 -10.08 11.46 21.77
N PRO A 188 -9.31 11.10 22.82
CA PRO A 188 -7.95 10.58 22.68
C PRO A 188 -7.88 9.32 21.80
N GLY A 189 -6.87 9.24 20.93
CA GLY A 189 -6.65 8.10 20.03
C GLY A 189 -7.58 8.04 18.81
N THR A 190 -8.62 8.88 18.75
CA THR A 190 -9.54 8.96 17.60
C THR A 190 -9.02 9.94 16.54
N TRP A 191 -9.64 10.01 15.37
CA TRP A 191 -9.17 10.84 14.25
C TRP A 191 -10.17 11.94 13.88
N PHE A 192 -9.67 13.00 13.25
CA PHE A 192 -10.44 14.02 12.56
C PHE A 192 -10.50 13.69 11.07
N GLU A 193 -11.66 13.96 10.48
CA GLU A 193 -11.87 14.07 9.04
C GLU A 193 -11.69 15.51 8.57
N ASN A 194 -11.62 15.70 7.25
CA ASN A 194 -11.28 17.00 6.67
C ASN A 194 -12.33 18.06 6.99
N GLY A 195 -11.96 19.11 7.72
CA GLY A 195 -12.85 20.21 8.08
C GLY A 195 -13.63 19.98 9.39
N ASP A 196 -13.33 18.93 10.14
CA ASP A 196 -13.94 18.71 11.45
C ASP A 196 -13.67 19.87 12.42
N ARG A 197 -14.66 20.15 13.27
CA ARG A 197 -14.58 21.09 14.39
C ARG A 197 -14.10 20.40 15.67
N ILE A 198 -13.53 21.21 16.57
CA ILE A 198 -12.99 20.77 17.86
C ILE A 198 -13.86 21.37 18.95
N GLU A 199 -14.66 20.55 19.62
CA GLU A 199 -15.70 21.07 20.52
C GLU A 199 -15.25 21.37 21.95
N LYS A 200 -14.20 20.69 22.49
CA LYS A 200 -13.40 21.09 23.69
C LYS A 200 -12.50 19.95 24.21
N LEU A 201 -11.36 19.70 23.55
CA LEU A 201 -10.37 18.71 24.04
C LEU A 201 -8.97 19.28 24.32
N CYS A 202 -8.69 20.53 23.93
CA CYS A 202 -7.34 21.07 23.92
C CYS A 202 -7.27 22.41 24.67
N LYS A 203 -6.61 22.43 25.84
CA LYS A 203 -6.45 23.61 26.72
C LYS A 203 -5.00 24.12 26.74
N GLY A 204 -4.37 24.29 25.58
CA GLY A 204 -2.96 24.66 25.49
C GLY A 204 -2.65 25.50 24.26
N GLU A 205 -1.77 26.50 24.44
CA GLU A 205 -1.32 27.40 23.37
C GLU A 205 -0.36 26.69 22.42
N TRP A 206 0.36 25.67 22.87
CA TRP A 206 1.22 24.87 22.01
C TRP A 206 0.41 23.77 21.36
N VAL A 207 0.50 23.68 20.04
CA VAL A 207 -0.27 22.74 19.22
C VAL A 207 0.66 22.02 18.25
N GLN A 208 0.34 20.77 17.98
CA GLN A 208 0.96 19.99 16.92
C GLN A 208 -0.10 19.08 16.32
N TYR A 209 -0.11 18.96 15.00
CA TYR A 209 -0.92 17.96 14.30
C TYR A 209 -0.04 16.82 13.78
N ARG A 210 -0.67 15.66 13.61
CA ARG A 210 -0.15 14.58 12.77
C ARG A 210 -1.19 14.17 11.75
N LEU A 211 -0.73 13.70 10.61
CA LEU A 211 -1.55 13.15 9.55
C LEU A 211 -1.29 11.65 9.44
N ALA A 212 -2.35 10.87 9.25
CA ALA A 212 -2.28 9.55 8.66
C ALA A 212 -2.54 9.69 7.16
N LEU A 213 -1.55 9.33 6.36
CA LEU A 213 -1.59 9.29 4.90
C LEU A 213 -1.76 7.82 4.51
N GLY A 214 -3.00 7.44 4.24
CA GLY A 214 -3.36 6.05 4.02
C GLY A 214 -3.51 5.69 2.55
N ALA A 215 -3.11 4.48 2.20
CA ALA A 215 -3.39 3.84 0.92
C ALA A 215 -3.52 2.33 1.12
N TYR A 216 -4.53 1.71 0.50
CA TYR A 216 -4.72 0.27 0.53
C TYR A 216 -4.47 -0.33 -0.85
N ASN A 217 -3.51 -1.28 -0.93
CA ASN A 217 -3.24 -2.10 -2.10
C ASN A 217 -3.13 -1.32 -3.43
N GLY A 218 -2.67 -0.07 -3.41
CA GLY A 218 -2.56 0.76 -4.61
C GLY A 218 -1.15 1.31 -4.77
N GLY A 219 -0.78 1.64 -6.00
CA GLY A 219 0.45 2.40 -6.31
C GLY A 219 0.36 3.89 -5.97
N ASN A 220 -0.78 4.34 -5.42
CA ASN A 220 -1.05 5.74 -5.11
C ASN A 220 -0.77 6.10 -3.66
N SER A 221 -0.49 7.37 -3.45
CA SER A 221 -0.42 7.98 -2.12
C SER A 221 -1.20 9.29 -2.10
N PRO A 222 -1.87 9.62 -0.98
CA PRO A 222 -2.53 10.91 -0.86
C PRO A 222 -1.47 12.00 -0.76
N ARG A 223 -1.70 13.12 -1.46
CA ARG A 223 -0.77 14.26 -1.47
C ARG A 223 -1.42 15.47 -0.82
N VAL A 224 -0.99 15.78 0.40
CA VAL A 224 -1.41 16.97 1.14
C VAL A 224 -0.52 18.14 0.77
N THR A 225 -1.12 19.26 0.36
CA THR A 225 -0.40 20.49 -0.04
C THR A 225 -0.48 21.57 1.03
N LYS A 226 -1.51 21.54 1.88
CA LYS A 226 -1.69 22.50 2.97
C LYS A 226 -2.53 21.90 4.09
N VAL A 227 -2.17 22.24 5.33
CA VAL A 227 -2.98 22.00 6.53
C VAL A 227 -3.25 23.34 7.18
N SER A 228 -4.49 23.56 7.59
CA SER A 228 -4.95 24.75 8.31
C SER A 228 -5.56 24.32 9.63
N VAL A 229 -5.05 24.90 10.73
CA VAL A 229 -5.64 24.75 12.06
C VAL A 229 -6.28 26.08 12.44
N TYR A 230 -7.61 26.08 12.59
CA TYR A 230 -8.36 27.25 13.00
C TYR A 230 -8.33 27.36 14.52
N TYR A 231 -8.26 28.57 15.06
CA TYR A 231 -8.23 28.81 16.50
C TYR A 231 -9.03 30.06 16.88
N GLY A 232 -9.46 30.12 18.13
CA GLY A 232 -10.25 31.22 18.69
C GLY A 232 -10.19 31.25 20.21
N VAL A 233 -10.81 32.26 20.80
CA VAL A 233 -10.88 32.53 22.26
C VAL A 233 -11.97 31.70 22.94
#